data_AF-A0A288Q5J3-F1
#
_entry.id   AF-A0A288Q5J3-F1
#
_cell.length_a   1.000
_cell.length_b   1.000
_cell.length_c   1.000
_cell.angle_alpha   90.00
_cell.angle_beta   90.00
_cell.angle_gamma   90.00
#
_symmetry.space_group_name_H-M   'P 1'
#
loop_
_entity.id
_entity.type
_entity.pdbx_description
1 polymer ?
#
loop_
_entity_poly.entity_id
_entity_poly.type
_entity_poly.pdbx_seq_one_letter_code
_entity_poly.pdbx_strand_id
1 'polypeptide(L)'
;ADKDELKYAKLAVAKIASIVALIYRYITNQDFITADTKLSYSENFVHMMFDIFSYKFTQVVAKALDIIFVLHADPEQNASTATVRLAGSSGADLFACLVAGTATLWGPAHGGANEAVINMLMTIEKPSNVKQ
;
A
#
# COMPACT_ATOMS: atom_id res chain seq x y z
N ALA A 1 -1.39 11.12 -23.22
CA ALA A 1 -1.52 9.72 -22.81
C ALA A 1 -2.57 9.09 -23.70
N ASP A 2 -2.24 7.96 -24.31
CA ASP A 2 -3.21 7.18 -25.08
C ASP A 2 -4.33 6.71 -24.14
N LYS A 3 -5.56 6.58 -24.63
CA LYS A 3 -6.71 6.15 -23.80
C LYS A 3 -6.46 4.80 -23.14
N ASP A 4 -5.62 3.96 -23.77
CA ASP A 4 -5.23 2.65 -23.27
C ASP A 4 -4.21 2.73 -22.11
N GLU A 5 -3.27 3.67 -22.11
CA GLU A 5 -2.30 3.83 -21.02
C GLU A 5 -2.98 4.18 -19.69
N LEU A 6 -3.94 5.10 -19.74
CA LEU A 6 -4.71 5.50 -18.56
C LEU A 6 -5.56 4.35 -18.01
N LYS A 7 -6.02 3.44 -18.88
CA LYS A 7 -6.77 2.24 -18.48
C LYS A 7 -5.88 1.30 -17.66
N TYR A 8 -4.65 1.04 -18.10
CA TYR A 8 -3.72 0.18 -17.35
C TYR A 8 -3.29 0.81 -16.02
N ALA A 9 -3.06 2.12 -15.97
CA ALA A 9 -2.77 2.82 -14.72
C ALA A 9 -3.93 2.71 -13.72
N LYS A 10 -5.17 2.95 -14.16
CA LYS A 10 -6.38 2.76 -13.33
C LYS A 10 -6.50 1.33 -12.82
N LEU A 11 -6.21 0.35 -13.67
CA LEU A 11 -6.25 -1.07 -13.29
C LEU A 11 -5.19 -1.40 -12.23
N ALA A 12 -3.96 -0.91 -12.38
CA ALA A 12 -2.89 -1.13 -11.42
C ALA A 12 -3.26 -0.56 -10.03
N VAL A 13 -3.74 0.68 -9.98
CA VAL A 13 -4.20 1.32 -8.74
C VAL A 13 -5.38 0.55 -8.15
N ALA A 14 -6.38 0.16 -8.95
CA ALA A 14 -7.54 -0.57 -8.44
C ALA A 14 -7.16 -1.96 -7.87
N LYS A 15 -6.22 -2.67 -8.50
CA LYS A 15 -5.89 -4.06 -8.16
C LYS A 15 -4.89 -4.20 -7.02
N ILE A 16 -4.01 -3.23 -6.77
CA ILE A 16 -2.99 -3.36 -5.73
C ILE A 16 -3.62 -3.51 -4.33
N ALA A 17 -4.69 -2.78 -4.03
CA ALA A 17 -5.44 -2.93 -2.77
C ALA A 17 -5.99 -4.36 -2.60
N SER A 18 -6.59 -4.93 -3.65
CA SER A 18 -7.10 -6.32 -3.58
C SER A 18 -5.97 -7.33 -3.43
N ILE A 19 -4.83 -7.15 -4.10
CA ILE A 19 -3.67 -8.05 -3.98
C ILE A 19 -3.13 -8.02 -2.54
N VAL A 20 -2.95 -6.83 -1.95
CA VAL A 20 -2.47 -6.68 -0.58
C VAL A 20 -3.44 -7.32 0.42
N ALA A 21 -4.75 -7.13 0.24
CA ALA A 21 -5.76 -7.76 1.08
C ALA A 21 -5.76 -9.29 0.98
N LEU A 22 -5.61 -9.83 -0.24
CA LEU A 22 -5.47 -11.27 -0.47
C LEU A 22 -4.23 -11.83 0.23
N ILE A 23 -3.08 -11.15 0.12
CA ILE A 23 -1.84 -11.56 0.80
C ILE A 23 -2.05 -11.58 2.31
N TYR A 24 -2.61 -10.53 2.89
CA TYR A 24 -2.87 -10.46 4.33
C TYR A 24 -3.76 -11.61 4.82
N ARG A 25 -4.84 -11.91 4.10
CA ARG A 25 -5.75 -13.00 4.49
C ARG A 25 -5.13 -14.37 4.30
N TYR A 26 -4.34 -14.56 3.24
CA TYR A 26 -3.56 -15.78 3.03
C TYR A 26 -2.59 -16.03 4.20
N ILE A 27 -1.78 -15.04 4.58
CA ILE A 27 -0.79 -15.21 5.66
C ILE A 27 -1.42 -15.31 7.06
N THR A 28 -2.67 -14.87 7.22
CA THR A 28 -3.43 -14.97 8.48
C THR A 28 -4.45 -16.13 8.50
N ASN A 29 -4.43 -17.03 7.50
CA ASN A 29 -5.35 -18.17 7.37
C ASN A 29 -6.84 -17.79 7.39
N GLN A 30 -7.21 -16.73 6.67
CA GLN A 30 -8.60 -16.26 6.54
C GLN A 30 -9.10 -16.45 5.10
N ASP A 31 -10.41 -16.73 4.94
CA ASP A 31 -11.05 -16.88 3.62
C ASP A 31 -11.01 -15.58 2.82
N PHE A 32 -10.80 -15.63 1.51
CA PHE A 32 -10.75 -14.41 0.70
C PHE A 32 -12.10 -13.68 0.61
N ILE A 33 -12.03 -12.34 0.61
CA ILE A 33 -13.19 -11.47 0.47
C ILE A 33 -13.13 -10.76 -0.88
N THR A 34 -14.25 -10.78 -1.61
CA THR A 34 -14.39 -10.10 -2.89
C THR A 34 -14.57 -8.60 -2.70
N ALA A 35 -14.06 -7.80 -3.64
CA ALA A 35 -14.29 -6.36 -3.65
C ALA A 35 -15.79 -6.01 -3.79
N ASP A 36 -16.25 -4.99 -3.07
CA ASP A 36 -17.57 -4.38 -3.22
C ASP A 36 -17.45 -3.04 -3.95
N THR A 37 -18.06 -2.94 -5.12
CA THR A 37 -18.04 -1.73 -5.96
C THR A 37 -18.88 -0.57 -5.42
N LYS A 38 -19.68 -0.80 -4.36
CA LYS A 38 -20.47 0.26 -3.71
C LYS A 38 -19.66 1.03 -2.66
N LEU A 39 -18.54 0.49 -2.21
CA LEU A 39 -17.67 1.10 -1.22
C LEU A 39 -16.65 2.03 -1.90
N SER A 40 -16.20 3.06 -1.17
CA SER A 40 -15.03 3.83 -1.60
C SER A 40 -13.76 2.97 -1.62
N TYR A 41 -12.67 3.47 -2.22
CA TYR A 41 -11.42 2.72 -2.36
C TYR A 41 -10.88 2.22 -1.01
N SER A 42 -10.82 3.10 0.00
CA SER A 42 -10.32 2.75 1.33
C SER A 42 -11.31 1.91 2.15
N GLU A 43 -12.62 2.18 2.05
CA GLU A 43 -13.63 1.32 2.69
C GLU A 43 -13.58 -0.11 2.13
N ASN A 44 -13.44 -0.24 0.81
CA ASN A 44 -13.32 -1.53 0.15
C ASN A 44 -12.02 -2.25 0.57
N PHE A 45 -10.91 -1.53 0.73
CA PHE A 45 -9.67 -2.11 1.24
C PHE A 45 -9.83 -2.65 2.67
N VAL A 46 -10.44 -1.88 3.58
CA VAL A 46 -10.73 -2.32 4.96
C VAL A 46 -11.67 -3.53 4.97
N HIS A 47 -12.72 -3.50 4.16
CA HIS A 47 -13.66 -4.62 3.98
C HIS A 47 -12.93 -5.89 3.55
N MET A 48 -12.13 -5.81 2.49
CA MET A 48 -11.38 -6.96 1.96
C MET A 48 -10.32 -7.48 2.94
N MET A 49 -9.74 -6.63 3.80
CA MET A 49 -8.74 -7.04 4.79
C MET A 49 -9.36 -7.75 5.98
N PHE A 50 -10.39 -7.15 6.59
CA PHE A 50 -10.78 -7.49 7.98
C PHE A 50 -12.20 -8.03 8.14
N ASP A 51 -13.04 -8.00 7.11
CA ASP A 51 -14.47 -8.39 7.22
C ASP A 51 -15.25 -7.64 8.30
N ILE A 52 -14.89 -6.37 8.56
CA ILE A 52 -15.47 -5.59 9.67
C ILE A 52 -16.70 -4.80 9.20
N PHE A 53 -17.84 -5.04 9.85
CA PHE A 53 -19.13 -4.38 9.57
C PHE A 53 -19.53 -3.30 10.60
N SER A 54 -18.65 -2.94 11.55
CA SER A 54 -18.91 -1.82 12.44
C SER A 54 -18.79 -0.50 11.68
N TYR A 55 -19.92 0.07 11.26
CA TYR A 55 -19.98 1.27 10.43
C TYR A 55 -19.09 2.41 10.97
N LYS A 56 -19.15 2.67 12.28
CA LYS A 56 -18.36 3.74 12.92
C LYS A 56 -16.85 3.46 12.89
N PHE A 57 -16.44 2.21 13.10
CA PHE A 57 -15.03 1.84 13.06
C PHE A 57 -14.49 1.91 11.62
N THR A 58 -15.21 1.31 10.67
CA THR A 58 -14.83 1.30 9.26
C THR A 58 -14.71 2.71 8.71
N GLN A 59 -15.60 3.64 9.06
CA GLN A 59 -15.49 5.04 8.64
C GLN A 59 -14.23 5.74 9.15
N VAL A 60 -13.87 5.56 10.44
CA VAL A 60 -12.69 6.19 11.02
C VAL A 60 -11.42 5.64 10.38
N VAL A 61 -11.32 4.32 10.23
CA VAL A 61 -10.15 3.67 9.64
C VAL A 61 -10.04 3.99 8.15
N ALA A 62 -11.13 3.94 7.38
CA ALA A 62 -11.11 4.28 5.96
C ALA A 62 -10.69 5.74 5.73
N LYS A 63 -11.17 6.68 6.56
CA LYS A 63 -10.74 8.08 6.48
C LYS A 63 -9.26 8.25 6.81
N ALA A 64 -8.74 7.54 7.81
CA ALA A 64 -7.31 7.57 8.13
C ALA A 64 -6.47 7.00 6.97
N LEU A 65 -6.93 5.92 6.34
CA LEU A 65 -6.27 5.30 5.20
C LEU A 65 -6.27 6.20 3.97
N ASP A 66 -7.36 6.91 3.66
CA ASP A 66 -7.38 7.89 2.57
C ASP A 66 -6.28 8.93 2.75
N ILE A 67 -6.12 9.45 3.97
CA ILE A 67 -5.07 10.42 4.29
C ILE A 67 -3.68 9.79 4.13
N ILE A 68 -3.47 8.58 4.65
CA ILE A 68 -2.19 7.86 4.52
C ILE A 68 -1.85 7.62 3.05
N PHE A 69 -2.81 7.15 2.24
CA PHE A 69 -2.60 6.90 0.82
C PHE A 69 -2.25 8.17 0.05
N VAL A 70 -2.94 9.28 0.32
CA VAL A 70 -2.63 10.57 -0.30
C VAL A 70 -1.23 11.06 0.11
N LEU A 71 -0.87 10.95 1.39
CA LEU A 71 0.46 11.38 1.88
C LEU A 71 1.62 10.55 1.31
N HIS A 72 1.38 9.29 0.94
CA HIS A 72 2.39 8.40 0.34
C HIS A 72 2.28 8.32 -1.19
N ALA A 73 1.37 9.09 -1.82
CA ALA A 73 1.05 8.92 -3.23
C ALA A 73 2.24 9.19 -4.16
N ASP A 74 3.03 10.23 -3.88
CA ASP A 74 4.22 10.56 -4.66
C ASP A 74 5.21 11.42 -3.86
N PRO A 75 6.44 10.91 -3.64
CA PRO A 75 7.57 11.71 -3.20
C PRO A 75 8.62 11.85 -4.32
N GLU A 76 8.21 12.31 -5.50
CA GLU A 76 9.07 12.70 -6.63
C GLU A 76 10.03 11.56 -7.09
N GLN A 77 11.33 11.82 -7.22
CA GLN A 77 12.33 10.90 -7.78
C GLN A 77 13.07 10.10 -6.69
N ASN A 78 12.34 9.53 -5.74
CA ASN A 78 12.91 8.57 -4.79
C ASN A 78 13.38 7.27 -5.49
N ALA A 79 14.11 6.41 -4.76
CA ALA A 79 14.76 5.22 -5.31
C ALA A 79 13.80 4.29 -6.08
N SER A 80 12.61 4.02 -5.55
CA SER A 80 11.62 3.16 -6.24
C SER A 80 11.05 3.84 -7.48
N THR A 81 10.69 5.14 -7.41
CA THR A 81 10.18 5.87 -8.58
C THR A 81 11.22 5.93 -9.70
N ALA A 82 12.47 6.24 -9.36
CA ALA A 82 13.58 6.25 -10.31
C ALA A 82 13.79 4.88 -10.97
N THR A 83 13.63 3.79 -10.20
CA THR A 83 13.73 2.42 -10.71
C THR A 83 12.61 2.09 -11.69
N VAL A 84 11.36 2.47 -11.39
CA VAL A 84 10.23 2.30 -12.33
C VAL A 84 10.54 3.00 -13.66
N ARG A 85 11.06 4.23 -13.61
CA ARG A 85 11.41 5.00 -14.81
C ARG A 85 12.56 4.38 -15.60
N LEU A 86 13.59 3.90 -14.91
CA LEU A 86 14.73 3.25 -15.53
C LEU A 86 14.31 1.95 -16.23
N ALA A 87 13.53 1.10 -15.56
CA ALA A 87 12.96 -0.11 -16.16
C ALA A 87 12.11 0.24 -17.40
N GLY A 88 11.22 1.24 -17.27
CA GLY A 88 10.35 1.68 -18.36
C GLY A 88 11.08 2.25 -19.57
N SER A 89 12.28 2.83 -19.41
CA SER A 89 13.07 3.37 -20.52
C SER A 89 13.49 2.34 -21.56
N SER A 90 13.47 1.06 -21.20
CA SER A 90 13.73 -0.06 -22.13
C SER A 90 12.51 -0.48 -22.95
N GLY A 91 11.33 0.11 -22.71
CA GLY A 91 10.06 -0.31 -23.28
C GLY A 91 9.42 -1.51 -22.57
N ALA A 92 9.83 -1.79 -21.33
CA ALA A 92 9.24 -2.87 -20.52
C ALA A 92 7.75 -2.62 -20.20
N ASP A 93 7.00 -3.71 -20.04
CA ASP A 93 5.58 -3.66 -19.65
C ASP A 93 5.36 -2.87 -18.35
N LEU A 94 4.22 -2.17 -18.24
CA LEU A 94 3.89 -1.35 -17.07
C LEU A 94 3.97 -2.16 -15.77
N PHE A 95 3.39 -3.37 -15.73
CA PHE A 95 3.36 -4.18 -14.51
C PHE A 95 4.75 -4.69 -14.15
N ALA A 96 5.60 -5.00 -15.15
CA ALA A 96 7.00 -5.32 -14.91
C ALA A 96 7.77 -4.13 -14.30
N CYS A 97 7.52 -2.91 -14.78
CA CYS A 97 8.10 -1.70 -14.21
C CYS A 97 7.63 -1.46 -12.77
N LEU A 98 6.34 -1.65 -12.49
CA LEU A 98 5.80 -1.53 -11.13
C LEU A 98 6.39 -2.58 -10.18
N VAL A 99 6.60 -3.82 -10.64
CA VAL A 99 7.29 -4.86 -9.85
C VAL A 99 8.72 -4.44 -9.49
N ALA A 100 9.47 -3.83 -10.42
CA ALA A 100 10.81 -3.32 -10.14
C ALA A 100 10.79 -2.19 -9.08
N GLY A 101 9.79 -1.31 -9.15
CA GLY A 101 9.55 -0.29 -8.14
C GLY A 101 9.25 -0.89 -6.76
N THR A 102 8.35 -1.87 -6.69
CA THR A 102 7.99 -2.60 -5.47
C THR A 102 9.19 -3.31 -4.86
N ALA A 103 10.01 -3.99 -5.68
CA ALA A 103 11.23 -4.65 -5.22
C ALA A 103 12.23 -3.66 -4.60
N THR A 104 12.33 -2.46 -5.17
CA THR A 104 13.18 -1.39 -4.62
C THR A 104 12.61 -0.82 -3.32
N LEU A 105 11.28 -0.63 -3.26
CA LEU A 105 10.59 -0.15 -2.06
C LEU A 105 10.70 -1.13 -0.88
N TRP A 106 10.81 -2.43 -1.15
CA TRP A 106 10.98 -3.46 -0.12
C TRP A 106 12.30 -3.33 0.66
N GLY A 107 13.29 -2.60 0.15
CA GLY A 107 14.52 -2.34 0.87
C GLY A 107 14.27 -1.64 2.22
N PRO A 108 14.85 -2.11 3.34
CA PRO A 108 14.60 -1.54 4.68
C PRO A 108 15.05 -0.08 4.81
N ALA A 109 16.05 0.33 4.03
CA ALA A 109 16.53 1.71 3.97
C ALA A 109 15.62 2.65 3.13
N HIS A 110 14.58 2.12 2.48
CA HIS A 110 13.64 2.88 1.67
C HIS A 110 12.21 2.78 2.23
N GLY A 111 11.49 1.69 1.98
CA GLY A 111 10.10 1.55 2.42
C GLY A 111 9.89 1.05 3.85
N GLY A 112 10.94 0.53 4.51
CA GLY A 112 10.85 -0.11 5.83
C GLY A 112 10.84 0.83 7.04
N ALA A 113 10.85 2.15 6.83
CA ALA A 113 11.02 3.11 7.92
C ALA A 113 9.89 3.07 8.97
N ASN A 114 8.64 2.89 8.53
CA ASN A 114 7.48 2.80 9.44
C ASN A 114 7.55 1.55 10.34
N GLU A 115 7.90 0.40 9.80
CA GLU A 115 8.15 -0.84 10.55
C GLU A 115 9.32 -0.63 11.53
N ALA A 116 10.41 -0.01 11.07
CA ALA A 116 11.56 0.29 11.93
C ALA A 116 11.19 1.21 13.11
N VAL A 117 10.32 2.21 12.90
CA VAL A 117 9.80 3.07 13.97
C VAL A 117 8.97 2.26 14.97
N ILE A 118 8.07 1.38 14.51
CA ILE A 118 7.28 0.54 15.41
C ILE A 118 8.18 -0.43 16.19
N ASN A 119 9.18 -1.04 15.55
CA ASN A 119 10.16 -1.90 16.21
C ASN A 119 11.01 -1.15 17.24
N MET A 120 11.41 0.09 16.93
CA MET A 120 12.11 0.97 17.88
C MET A 120 11.22 1.27 19.10
N LEU A 121 9.95 1.62 18.88
CA LEU A 121 9.01 1.89 19.96
C LEU A 121 8.74 0.65 20.82
N MET A 122 8.61 -0.52 20.21
CA MET A 122 8.49 -1.80 20.93
C MET A 122 9.75 -2.11 21.75
N THR A 123 10.94 -1.73 21.27
CA THR A 123 12.20 -1.88 22.01
C THR A 123 12.31 -0.90 23.18
N ILE A 124 11.80 0.33 23.03
CA ILE A 124 11.75 1.33 24.10
C ILE A 124 10.72 0.93 25.17
N GLU A 125 9.63 0.28 24.78
CA GLU A 125 8.50 -0.17 25.60
C GLU A 125 7.68 0.96 26.25
N LYS A 126 8.32 1.82 27.05
CA LYS A 126 7.68 2.85 27.86
C LYS A 126 8.44 4.18 27.84
N PRO A 127 7.77 5.32 28.01
CA PRO A 127 8.40 6.64 27.95
C PRO A 127 9.59 6.83 28.89
N SER A 128 9.60 6.19 30.07
CA SER A 128 10.70 6.29 31.04
C SER A 128 12.03 5.70 30.56
N ASN A 129 12.02 4.91 29.49
CA ASN A 129 13.22 4.28 28.93
C ASN A 129 13.90 5.17 27.86
N VAL A 130 13.27 6.29 27.48
CA VAL A 130 13.88 7.27 26.58
C VAL A 130 14.97 8.02 27.35
N LYS A 131 16.21 7.89 26.89
CA LYS A 131 17.32 8.68 27.44
C LYS A 131 17.12 10.14 27.03
N GLN A 132 17.13 11.03 28.02
CA GLN A 132 17.16 12.48 27.80
C GLN A 132 18.49 12.92 27.21
#